data_AF-A0A942VQK6-F1
#
_entry.id   AF-A0A942VQK6-F1
#
_cell.length_a   1.000
_cell.length_b   1.000
_cell.length_c   1.000
_cell.angle_alpha   90.00
_cell.angle_beta   90.00
_cell.angle_gamma   90.00
#
_symmetry.space_group_name_H-M   'P 1'
#
loop_
_entity.id
_entity.type
_entity.pdbx_description
1 polymer ?
#
loop_
_entity_poly.entity_id
_entity_poly.type
_entity_poly.pdbx_seq_one_letter_code
_entity_poly.pdbx_strand_id
1 'polypeptide(L)'
;MKKSLFLMLAGILLFLLSCSKEEVRPLLNPQTELGDSCFYSSDYELQWNGEALGGKDSWAHPKVKFSTINSDSTKLKLIISSLNADEIDLVVDVVPGVSEITFSGKSSRKPYDLEVEGRFVPDNKGKKLFLNCHYQINDFCIEVDTPYDFRFGEDCLSLFVWRGGDIEWNGNTWEKSELVRDVLRKIGKRVAQHTEMMRVIFHADASLDILVKRVGESDFVRFATLKYDISGKYQNRMDWIFTKEQARYVETELIGEPPVCAVLLVDFFLDGRYFLPMFFKRGAGPGELYLNIANPYRLIAVSRYVQTKGVEGLSEKDTEEMQLFFQIIQENDAWQKDTEWLYLLCTEKR
;
A
#
# COMPACT_ATOMS: atom_id res chain seq x y z
N MET A 1 83.09 -20.49 14.69
CA MET A 1 82.56 -19.41 13.83
C MET A 1 81.49 -19.83 12.80
N LYS A 2 81.44 -21.07 12.27
CA LYS A 2 80.46 -21.46 11.23
C LYS A 2 78.99 -21.60 11.67
N LYS A 3 78.70 -21.99 12.93
CA LYS A 3 77.32 -22.15 13.43
C LYS A 3 76.58 -20.81 13.64
N SER A 4 77.29 -19.75 14.00
CA SER A 4 76.70 -18.42 14.22
C SER A 4 76.28 -17.74 12.92
N LEU A 5 77.01 -17.99 11.83
CA LEU A 5 76.69 -17.44 10.50
C LEU A 5 75.44 -18.11 9.91
N PHE A 6 75.28 -19.42 10.14
CA PHE A 6 74.12 -20.18 9.66
C PHE A 6 72.82 -19.79 10.37
N LEU A 7 72.87 -19.56 11.69
CA LEU A 7 71.72 -19.05 12.46
C LEU A 7 71.35 -17.62 12.06
N MET A 8 72.35 -16.77 11.76
CA MET A 8 72.11 -15.40 11.29
C MET A 8 71.49 -15.38 9.88
N LEU A 9 71.99 -16.21 8.96
CA LEU A 9 71.42 -16.36 7.62
C LEU A 9 70.01 -16.98 7.65
N ALA A 10 69.77 -17.97 8.50
CA ALA A 10 68.44 -18.55 8.69
C ALA A 10 67.46 -17.56 9.33
N GLY A 11 67.93 -16.73 10.27
CA GLY A 11 67.15 -15.64 10.86
C GLY A 11 66.77 -14.58 9.84
N ILE A 12 67.68 -14.18 8.95
CA ILE A 12 67.41 -13.25 7.85
C ILE A 12 66.45 -13.87 6.83
N LEU A 13 66.60 -15.17 6.49
CA LEU A 13 65.69 -15.87 5.58
C LEU A 13 64.27 -15.97 6.16
N LEU A 14 64.15 -16.24 7.47
CA LEU A 14 62.86 -16.28 8.18
C LEU A 14 62.24 -14.88 8.31
N PHE A 15 63.03 -13.82 8.49
CA PHE A 15 62.56 -12.43 8.46
C PHE A 15 62.09 -12.00 7.06
N LEU A 16 62.78 -12.46 6.00
CA LEU A 16 62.38 -12.22 4.60
C LEU A 16 61.15 -13.04 4.20
N LEU A 17 60.95 -14.23 4.79
CA LEU A 17 59.75 -15.07 4.61
C LEU A 17 58.56 -14.61 5.48
N SER A 18 58.79 -13.92 6.61
CA SER A 18 57.72 -13.33 7.42
C SER A 18 57.22 -11.98 6.89
N CYS A 19 57.94 -11.38 5.94
CA CYS A 19 57.38 -10.39 5.03
C CYS A 19 56.58 -11.10 3.93
N SER A 20 55.61 -11.93 4.31
CA SER A 20 54.48 -12.15 3.42
C SER A 20 53.90 -10.77 3.16
N LYS A 21 53.98 -10.28 1.92
CA LYS A 21 53.19 -9.12 1.52
C LYS A 21 51.76 -9.46 1.92
N GLU A 22 51.26 -8.85 2.99
CA GLU A 22 49.82 -8.75 3.16
C GLU A 22 49.36 -8.13 1.85
N GLU A 23 48.69 -8.92 1.02
CA GLU A 23 47.99 -8.38 -0.14
C GLU A 23 46.98 -7.39 0.45
N VAL A 24 47.36 -6.12 0.44
CA VAL A 24 46.46 -5.01 0.78
C VAL A 24 45.40 -5.03 -0.31
N ARG A 25 44.33 -5.77 -0.04
CA ARG A 25 43.18 -5.81 -0.92
C ARG A 25 42.60 -4.41 -0.97
N PRO A 26 42.40 -3.83 -2.16
CA PRO A 26 41.84 -2.49 -2.27
C PRO A 26 40.43 -2.49 -1.68
N LEU A 27 40.06 -1.37 -1.06
CA LEU A 27 38.68 -1.14 -0.65
C LEU A 27 37.78 -1.14 -1.88
N LEU A 28 36.59 -1.72 -1.75
CA LEU A 28 35.55 -1.65 -2.77
C LEU A 28 35.13 -0.20 -3.00
N ASN A 29 34.85 0.18 -4.25
CA ASN A 29 34.36 1.52 -4.58
C ASN A 29 32.82 1.50 -4.65
N PRO A 30 32.08 2.11 -3.71
CA PRO A 30 30.62 2.08 -3.71
C PRO A 30 30.00 2.66 -4.98
N GLN A 31 30.60 3.69 -5.58
CA GLN A 31 30.06 4.32 -6.79
C GLN A 31 30.17 3.38 -7.99
N THR A 32 31.23 2.58 -8.09
CA THR A 32 31.41 1.64 -9.20
C THR A 32 30.69 0.31 -8.97
N GLU A 33 30.67 -0.16 -7.73
CA GLU A 33 30.10 -1.47 -7.38
C GLU A 33 28.57 -1.43 -7.26
N LEU A 34 28.03 -0.35 -6.70
CA LEU A 34 26.61 -0.15 -6.43
C LEU A 34 25.99 1.00 -7.24
N GLY A 35 26.73 2.05 -7.58
CA GLY A 35 26.18 3.16 -8.34
C GLY A 35 25.64 2.70 -9.69
N ASP A 36 24.31 2.76 -9.85
CA ASP A 36 23.53 2.29 -11.00
C ASP A 36 23.25 0.78 -11.05
N SER A 37 23.46 0.08 -9.94
CA SER A 37 22.98 -1.29 -9.76
C SER A 37 21.47 -1.34 -9.53
N CYS A 38 20.84 -2.40 -10.02
CA CYS A 38 19.43 -2.71 -9.82
C CYS A 38 19.30 -4.19 -9.48
N PHE A 39 18.60 -4.49 -8.38
CA PHE A 39 18.43 -5.82 -7.83
C PHE A 39 16.97 -6.24 -7.91
N TYR A 40 16.73 -7.51 -8.28
CA TYR A 40 15.40 -8.08 -8.44
C TYR A 40 15.30 -9.38 -7.65
N SER A 41 14.16 -9.60 -6.98
CA SER A 41 13.75 -10.87 -6.35
C SER A 41 14.87 -11.60 -5.59
N SER A 42 15.58 -12.55 -6.23
CA SER A 42 16.59 -13.43 -5.65
C SER A 42 17.96 -12.79 -5.39
N ASP A 43 18.20 -11.60 -5.92
CA ASP A 43 19.50 -10.94 -5.83
C ASP A 43 19.71 -10.20 -4.49
N TYR A 44 18.69 -10.22 -3.63
CA TYR A 44 18.73 -9.61 -2.31
C TYR A 44 18.02 -10.44 -1.24
N GLU A 45 18.35 -10.16 0.01
CA GLU A 45 17.56 -10.50 1.19
C GLU A 45 17.07 -9.18 1.81
N LEU A 46 15.77 -8.92 1.74
CA LEU A 46 15.15 -7.68 2.24
C LEU A 46 14.23 -8.01 3.40
N GLN A 47 14.42 -7.32 4.51
CA GLN A 47 13.50 -7.32 5.64
C GLN A 47 12.78 -5.97 5.70
N TRP A 48 11.46 -6.01 5.83
CA TRP A 48 10.59 -4.85 5.99
C TRP A 48 9.85 -4.97 7.31
N ASN A 49 10.22 -4.16 8.30
CA ASN A 49 9.71 -4.28 9.68
C ASN A 49 9.88 -5.71 10.26
N GLY A 50 10.97 -6.39 9.91
CA GLY A 50 11.26 -7.77 10.32
C GLY A 50 10.59 -8.85 9.46
N GLU A 51 9.72 -8.49 8.53
CA GLU A 51 9.11 -9.42 7.57
C GLU A 51 10.01 -9.58 6.33
N ALA A 52 10.36 -10.81 5.96
CA ALA A 52 11.18 -11.07 4.79
C ALA A 52 10.37 -10.89 3.49
N LEU A 53 10.86 -10.04 2.57
CA LEU A 53 10.24 -9.78 1.27
C LEU A 53 11.05 -10.34 0.10
N GLY A 54 10.41 -10.46 -1.07
CA GLY A 54 11.04 -10.89 -2.32
C GLY A 54 11.01 -12.41 -2.58
N GLY A 55 10.71 -13.21 -1.56
CA GLY A 55 10.53 -14.67 -1.67
C GLY A 55 9.18 -15.08 -2.27
N LYS A 56 9.03 -16.36 -2.64
CA LYS A 56 7.83 -16.90 -3.33
C LYS A 56 6.51 -16.63 -2.60
N ASP A 57 6.54 -16.72 -1.28
CA ASP A 57 5.35 -16.56 -0.43
C ASP A 57 5.27 -15.15 0.21
N SER A 58 6.14 -14.23 -0.23
CA SER A 58 6.12 -12.83 0.19
C SER A 58 4.87 -12.13 -0.35
N TRP A 59 4.31 -11.20 0.42
CA TRP A 59 3.23 -10.36 -0.08
C TRP A 59 3.70 -9.34 -1.11
N ALA A 60 5.01 -9.05 -1.21
CA ALA A 60 5.57 -8.12 -2.20
C ALA A 60 6.94 -8.54 -2.75
N HIS A 61 7.24 -8.10 -3.97
CA HIS A 61 8.51 -8.33 -4.66
C HIS A 61 9.18 -7.01 -5.06
N PRO A 62 9.77 -6.28 -4.08
CA PRO A 62 10.36 -4.98 -4.36
C PRO A 62 11.55 -5.06 -5.32
N LYS A 63 11.82 -3.94 -5.99
CA LYS A 63 13.02 -3.71 -6.77
C LYS A 63 13.88 -2.69 -6.05
N VAL A 64 15.16 -2.98 -5.91
CA VAL A 64 16.09 -2.11 -5.18
C VAL A 64 17.11 -1.56 -6.16
N LYS A 65 17.18 -0.24 -6.28
CA LYS A 65 18.11 0.45 -7.16
C LYS A 65 19.00 1.41 -6.35
N PHE A 66 20.27 1.43 -6.69
CA PHE A 66 21.20 2.46 -6.24
C PHE A 66 21.57 3.36 -7.40
N SER A 67 21.71 4.65 -7.16
CA SER A 67 22.23 5.61 -8.13
C SER A 67 23.30 6.48 -7.48
N THR A 68 24.29 6.83 -8.30
CA THR A 68 25.40 7.69 -7.88
C THR A 68 24.92 9.08 -7.52
N ILE A 69 25.59 9.71 -6.55
CA ILE A 69 25.43 11.13 -6.23
C ILE A 69 26.76 11.79 -6.59
N ASN A 70 26.83 12.38 -7.79
CA ASN A 70 28.09 12.90 -8.35
C ASN A 70 28.81 13.94 -7.48
N SER A 71 28.09 14.61 -6.58
CA SER A 71 28.67 15.59 -5.66
C SER A 71 29.30 14.98 -4.40
N ASP A 72 29.01 13.72 -4.07
CA ASP A 72 29.46 13.10 -2.82
C ASP A 72 29.64 11.57 -2.97
N SER A 73 30.90 11.14 -3.05
CA SER A 73 31.25 9.72 -3.20
C SER A 73 30.96 8.87 -1.96
N THR A 74 30.71 9.49 -0.81
CA THR A 74 30.34 8.82 0.45
C THR A 74 28.84 8.56 0.57
N LYS A 75 28.07 8.91 -0.46
CA LYS A 75 26.61 8.74 -0.49
C LYS A 75 26.13 8.07 -1.76
N LEU A 76 25.01 7.37 -1.65
CA LEU A 76 24.24 6.86 -2.79
C LEU A 76 22.76 7.21 -2.61
N LYS A 77 22.01 7.32 -3.72
CA LYS A 77 20.55 7.35 -3.69
C LYS A 77 20.05 5.92 -3.75
N LEU A 78 19.33 5.47 -2.73
CA LEU A 78 18.60 4.22 -2.69
C LEU A 78 17.15 4.46 -3.12
N ILE A 79 16.64 3.64 -4.03
CA ILE A 79 15.26 3.65 -4.50
C ILE A 79 14.68 2.25 -4.33
N ILE A 80 13.57 2.14 -3.61
CA ILE A 80 12.79 0.92 -3.45
C ILE A 80 11.48 1.11 -4.21
N SER A 81 11.25 0.31 -5.24
CA SER A 81 10.02 0.35 -6.05
C SER A 81 9.30 -0.99 -6.01
N SER A 82 8.08 -1.05 -6.53
CA SER A 82 7.21 -2.23 -6.49
C SER A 82 6.88 -2.73 -5.08
N LEU A 83 7.13 -1.96 -4.04
CA LEU A 83 6.56 -2.22 -2.72
C LEU A 83 5.15 -1.62 -2.65
N ASN A 84 5.04 -0.36 -3.05
CA ASN A 84 3.83 0.44 -3.06
C ASN A 84 3.61 1.07 -4.45
N ALA A 85 2.51 1.78 -4.66
CA ALA A 85 2.22 2.44 -5.94
C ALA A 85 3.25 3.55 -6.25
N ASP A 86 3.74 4.24 -5.23
CA ASP A 86 4.81 5.23 -5.34
C ASP A 86 6.19 4.62 -5.05
N GLU A 87 7.23 5.15 -5.71
CA GLU A 87 8.61 4.79 -5.40
C GLU A 87 9.04 5.47 -4.08
N ILE A 88 9.78 4.72 -3.28
CA ILE A 88 10.38 5.21 -2.04
C ILE A 88 11.85 5.52 -2.32
N ASP A 89 12.30 6.71 -1.96
CA ASP A 89 13.71 7.07 -2.09
C ASP A 89 14.31 7.72 -0.85
N LEU A 90 15.60 7.46 -0.65
CA LEU A 90 16.41 8.09 0.39
C LEU A 90 17.88 8.13 -0.01
N VAL A 91 18.61 9.05 0.61
CA VAL A 91 20.08 9.09 0.52
C VAL A 91 20.64 8.24 1.65
N VAL A 92 21.58 7.35 1.31
CA VAL A 92 22.29 6.51 2.26
C VAL A 92 23.76 6.89 2.30
N ASP A 93 24.33 6.88 3.49
CA ASP A 93 25.77 6.95 3.70
C ASP A 93 26.36 5.57 3.40
N VAL A 94 27.48 5.54 2.68
CA VAL A 94 28.17 4.30 2.29
C VAL A 94 29.57 4.26 2.89
N VAL A 95 29.93 3.09 3.43
CA VAL A 95 31.25 2.84 4.00
C VAL A 95 31.91 1.71 3.21
N PRO A 96 33.01 1.99 2.49
CA PRO A 96 33.71 0.98 1.73
C PRO A 96 34.51 0.05 2.65
N GLY A 97 34.34 -1.26 2.47
CA GLY A 97 35.15 -2.29 3.11
C GLY A 97 35.99 -3.07 2.08
N VAL A 98 36.81 -3.99 2.58
CA VAL A 98 37.69 -4.83 1.75
C VAL A 98 36.91 -5.92 1.01
N SER A 99 35.80 -6.40 1.59
CA SER A 99 34.99 -7.51 1.06
C SER A 99 33.50 -7.20 0.98
N GLU A 100 33.07 -6.08 1.55
CA GLU A 100 31.68 -5.65 1.52
C GLU A 100 31.60 -4.13 1.57
N ILE A 101 30.45 -3.59 1.16
CA ILE A 101 30.10 -2.18 1.33
C ILE A 101 28.92 -2.15 2.29
N THR A 102 29.04 -1.46 3.41
CA THR A 102 27.92 -1.23 4.31
C THR A 102 27.30 0.11 4.01
N PHE A 103 26.00 0.23 4.22
CA PHE A 103 25.29 1.48 4.03
C PHE A 103 24.15 1.63 5.01
N SER A 104 23.85 2.89 5.35
CA SER A 104 22.76 3.22 6.25
C SER A 104 22.19 4.58 5.90
N GLY A 105 20.90 4.79 6.13
CA GLY A 105 20.27 6.08 5.91
C GLY A 105 18.94 6.17 6.61
N LYS A 106 18.52 7.41 6.87
CA LYS A 106 17.22 7.72 7.45
C LYS A 106 16.56 8.83 6.66
N SER A 107 15.28 8.67 6.41
CA SER A 107 14.40 9.67 5.84
C SER A 107 13.21 9.85 6.77
N SER A 108 12.94 11.10 7.14
CA SER A 108 11.73 11.46 7.87
C SER A 108 10.95 12.46 7.02
N ARG A 109 9.99 11.94 6.25
CA ARG A 109 9.23 12.71 5.26
C ARG A 109 7.82 12.18 5.17
N LYS A 110 6.81 13.04 5.34
CA LYS A 110 5.43 12.61 5.17
C LYS A 110 5.22 11.90 3.81
N PRO A 111 4.52 10.77 3.78
CA PRO A 111 3.71 10.20 4.88
C PRO A 111 4.43 9.16 5.75
N TYR A 112 5.76 8.99 5.65
CA TYR A 112 6.48 7.92 6.36
C TYR A 112 7.86 8.31 6.90
N ASP A 113 8.25 7.64 7.97
CA ASP A 113 9.63 7.53 8.38
C ASP A 113 10.21 6.22 7.85
N LEU A 114 11.41 6.28 7.29
CA LEU A 114 12.13 5.13 6.80
C LEU A 114 13.57 5.17 7.30
N GLU A 115 14.00 4.08 7.91
CA GLU A 115 15.37 3.82 8.29
C GLU A 115 15.84 2.57 7.57
N VAL A 116 17.01 2.65 6.95
CA VAL A 116 17.59 1.55 6.19
C VAL A 116 18.99 1.30 6.70
N GLU A 117 19.28 0.03 6.91
CA GLU A 117 20.63 -0.49 7.09
C GLU A 117 20.84 -1.63 6.12
N GLY A 118 22.04 -1.76 5.60
CA GLY A 118 22.33 -2.85 4.69
C GLY A 118 23.78 -3.03 4.38
N ARG A 119 24.05 -4.10 3.65
CA ARG A 119 25.39 -4.42 3.17
C ARG A 119 25.31 -5.11 1.83
N PHE A 120 26.33 -4.86 1.03
CA PHE A 120 26.53 -5.44 -0.28
C PHE A 120 27.79 -6.28 -0.26
N VAL A 121 27.67 -7.53 -0.70
CA VAL A 121 28.81 -8.45 -0.84
C VAL A 121 28.93 -8.85 -2.32
N PRO A 122 30.04 -8.52 -2.98
CA PRO A 122 30.36 -9.13 -4.27
C PRO A 122 30.65 -10.62 -4.06
N ASP A 123 29.83 -11.51 -4.63
CA ASP A 123 30.03 -12.96 -4.62
C ASP A 123 30.47 -13.46 -6.01
N ASN A 124 31.25 -14.54 -6.04
CA ASN A 124 31.79 -15.17 -7.24
C ASN A 124 30.69 -15.73 -8.16
N LYS A 125 29.47 -15.92 -7.63
CA LYS A 125 28.30 -16.40 -8.36
C LYS A 125 27.28 -15.30 -8.69
N GLY A 126 27.48 -14.07 -8.22
CA GLY A 126 26.54 -12.96 -8.36
C GLY A 126 26.73 -11.89 -7.29
N LYS A 127 26.03 -10.77 -7.40
CA LYS A 127 26.04 -9.73 -6.37
C LYS A 127 24.98 -10.06 -5.32
N LYS A 128 25.31 -10.02 -4.03
CA LYS A 128 24.33 -10.26 -2.95
C LYS A 128 24.11 -9.01 -2.11
N LEU A 129 22.87 -8.54 -2.07
CA LEU A 129 22.44 -7.41 -1.26
C LEU A 129 21.68 -7.89 -0.02
N PHE A 130 21.96 -7.29 1.14
CA PHE A 130 21.17 -7.47 2.35
C PHE A 130 20.64 -6.11 2.78
N LEU A 131 19.34 -6.05 3.02
CA LEU A 131 18.63 -4.81 3.35
C LEU A 131 17.71 -5.04 4.54
N ASN A 132 17.82 -4.21 5.56
CA ASN A 132 16.87 -4.14 6.65
C ASN A 132 16.24 -2.75 6.63
N CYS A 133 14.91 -2.71 6.51
CA CYS A 133 14.12 -1.50 6.45
C CYS A 133 13.19 -1.45 7.65
N HIS A 134 13.27 -0.37 8.41
CA HIS A 134 12.28 -0.01 9.41
C HIS A 134 11.42 1.13 8.86
N TYR A 135 10.15 0.84 8.64
CA TYR A 135 9.18 1.73 8.02
C TYR A 135 8.05 2.03 9.00
N GLN A 136 7.71 3.31 9.12
CA GLN A 136 6.63 3.74 9.97
C GLN A 136 5.77 4.81 9.28
N ILE A 137 4.46 4.63 9.26
CA ILE A 137 3.53 5.68 8.84
C ILE A 137 3.60 6.84 9.84
N ASN A 138 3.84 8.03 9.32
CA ASN A 138 3.87 9.30 10.04
C ASN A 138 3.07 10.34 9.25
N ASP A 139 1.80 10.01 8.98
CA ASP A 139 0.83 10.95 8.42
C ASP A 139 -0.09 11.46 9.53
N PHE A 140 -0.38 12.76 9.51
CA PHE A 140 -1.26 13.40 10.49
C PHE A 140 -2.75 13.22 10.14
N CYS A 141 -3.03 12.80 8.90
CA CYS A 141 -4.38 12.59 8.38
C CYS A 141 -4.95 11.22 8.79
N ILE A 142 -4.17 10.34 9.40
CA ILE A 142 -4.63 9.06 9.98
C ILE A 142 -3.98 8.88 11.34
N GLU A 143 -4.77 8.55 12.35
CA GLU A 143 -4.25 8.15 13.66
C GLU A 143 -4.08 6.62 13.66
N VAL A 144 -2.83 6.18 13.71
CA VAL A 144 -2.51 4.76 13.81
C VAL A 144 -2.92 4.19 15.17
N ASP A 145 -3.28 2.92 15.20
CA ASP A 145 -3.77 2.15 16.35
C ASP A 145 -5.06 2.70 16.99
N THR A 146 -5.71 3.69 16.35
CA THR A 146 -7.03 4.20 16.72
C THR A 146 -8.12 3.42 15.97
N PRO A 147 -9.16 2.92 16.67
CA PRO A 147 -10.28 2.28 16.01
C PRO A 147 -11.22 3.31 15.35
N TYR A 148 -11.48 3.11 14.05
CA TYR A 148 -12.47 3.85 13.28
C TYR A 148 -13.72 3.01 13.08
N ASP A 149 -14.78 3.35 13.81
CA ASP A 149 -16.03 2.58 13.86
C ASP A 149 -17.09 3.14 12.91
N PHE A 150 -17.35 2.43 11.82
CA PHE A 150 -18.40 2.70 10.85
C PHE A 150 -19.66 1.93 11.24
N ARG A 151 -20.65 2.63 11.77
CA ARG A 151 -21.95 2.05 12.14
C ARG A 151 -22.87 2.00 10.93
N PHE A 152 -23.30 0.82 10.51
CA PHE A 152 -24.22 0.69 9.39
C PHE A 152 -25.65 1.09 9.81
N GLY A 153 -26.39 1.71 8.91
CA GLY A 153 -27.72 2.27 9.17
C GLY A 153 -28.13 3.31 8.14
N GLU A 154 -29.01 4.24 8.51
CA GLU A 154 -29.48 5.31 7.60
C GLU A 154 -28.38 6.31 7.25
N ASP A 155 -27.50 6.62 8.20
CA ASP A 155 -26.59 7.78 8.12
C ASP A 155 -25.14 7.39 7.78
N CYS A 156 -24.88 6.10 7.53
CA CYS A 156 -23.52 5.59 7.36
C CYS A 156 -22.91 5.98 6.00
N LEU A 157 -23.75 6.20 5.00
CA LEU A 157 -23.36 6.62 3.65
C LEU A 157 -23.82 8.06 3.42
N SER A 158 -22.88 8.99 3.43
CA SER A 158 -23.13 10.40 3.13
C SER A 158 -22.89 10.69 1.66
N LEU A 159 -23.78 11.48 1.07
CA LEU A 159 -23.63 11.99 -0.28
C LEU A 159 -23.19 13.45 -0.30
N PHE A 160 -22.13 13.74 -1.04
CA PHE A 160 -21.76 15.09 -1.46
C PHE A 160 -21.96 15.23 -2.97
N VAL A 161 -22.74 16.23 -3.38
CA VAL A 161 -23.06 16.53 -4.80
C VAL A 161 -22.68 17.97 -5.11
N TRP A 162 -21.93 18.18 -6.20
CA TRP A 162 -21.54 19.53 -6.63
C TRP A 162 -22.48 20.14 -7.67
N ARG A 163 -23.09 19.32 -8.54
CA ARG A 163 -24.11 19.74 -9.51
C ARG A 163 -25.26 18.75 -9.49
N GLY A 164 -26.36 19.14 -8.85
CA GLY A 164 -27.63 18.42 -8.94
C GLY A 164 -28.36 18.82 -10.22
N GLY A 165 -29.07 17.87 -10.80
CA GLY A 165 -30.04 18.12 -11.86
C GLY A 165 -31.29 17.30 -11.59
N ASP A 166 -32.26 17.39 -12.48
CA ASP A 166 -33.56 16.74 -12.31
C ASP A 166 -33.70 15.52 -13.22
N ILE A 167 -34.60 14.62 -12.86
CA ILE A 167 -34.97 13.45 -13.67
C ILE A 167 -36.48 13.19 -13.57
N GLU A 168 -37.07 12.82 -14.71
CA GLU A 168 -38.47 12.39 -14.76
C GLU A 168 -38.58 10.91 -14.41
N TRP A 169 -39.37 10.59 -13.39
CA TRP A 169 -39.62 9.22 -12.97
C TRP A 169 -41.01 9.06 -12.37
N ASN A 170 -41.74 8.03 -12.80
CA ASN A 170 -43.14 7.77 -12.41
C ASN A 170 -44.08 8.97 -12.60
N GLY A 171 -43.87 9.74 -13.68
CA GLY A 171 -44.69 10.90 -14.03
C GLY A 171 -44.47 12.14 -13.14
N ASN A 172 -43.40 12.16 -12.35
CA ASN A 172 -43.00 13.30 -11.54
C ASN A 172 -41.54 13.68 -11.83
N THR A 173 -41.22 14.96 -11.69
CA THR A 173 -39.85 15.48 -11.68
C THR A 173 -39.25 15.32 -10.29
N TRP A 174 -38.09 14.68 -10.20
CA TRP A 174 -37.35 14.48 -8.96
C TRP A 174 -35.96 15.12 -9.02
N GLU A 175 -35.49 15.66 -7.90
CA GLU A 175 -34.09 16.03 -7.78
C GLU A 175 -33.23 14.76 -7.71
N LYS A 176 -32.25 14.62 -8.62
CA LYS A 176 -31.37 13.45 -8.66
C LYS A 176 -30.65 13.20 -7.34
N SER A 177 -30.29 14.27 -6.63
CA SER A 177 -29.56 14.17 -5.36
C SER A 177 -30.42 13.51 -4.26
N GLU A 178 -31.73 13.78 -4.25
CA GLU A 178 -32.67 13.18 -3.31
C GLU A 178 -32.85 11.68 -3.57
N LEU A 179 -33.01 11.29 -4.85
CA LEU A 179 -33.12 9.89 -5.25
C LEU A 179 -31.85 9.11 -4.87
N VAL A 180 -30.67 9.66 -5.14
CA VAL A 180 -29.40 9.02 -4.78
C VAL A 180 -29.25 8.88 -3.26
N ARG A 181 -29.61 9.91 -2.49
CA ARG A 181 -29.59 9.83 -1.01
C ARG A 181 -30.53 8.74 -0.49
N ASP A 182 -31.74 8.64 -1.04
CA ASP A 182 -32.69 7.63 -0.60
C ASP A 182 -32.18 6.20 -0.89
N VAL A 183 -31.61 5.98 -2.08
CA VAL A 183 -31.01 4.69 -2.44
C VAL A 183 -29.81 4.35 -1.55
N LEU A 184 -28.90 5.29 -1.28
CA LEU A 184 -27.77 5.06 -0.36
C LEU A 184 -28.25 4.73 1.06
N ARG A 185 -29.28 5.42 1.54
CA ARG A 185 -29.90 5.14 2.84
C ARG A 185 -30.50 3.74 2.89
N LYS A 186 -31.18 3.31 1.82
CA LYS A 186 -31.71 1.93 1.70
C LYS A 186 -30.60 0.90 1.66
N ILE A 187 -29.50 1.16 0.93
CA ILE A 187 -28.31 0.29 0.93
C ILE A 187 -27.75 0.16 2.35
N GLY A 188 -27.56 1.27 3.06
CA GLY A 188 -27.07 1.28 4.45
C GLY A 188 -27.95 0.47 5.39
N LYS A 189 -29.29 0.62 5.30
CA LYS A 189 -30.26 -0.20 6.05
C LYS A 189 -30.13 -1.69 5.74
N ARG A 190 -29.98 -2.07 4.47
CA ARG A 190 -29.85 -3.48 4.08
C ARG A 190 -28.57 -4.10 4.64
N VAL A 191 -27.45 -3.40 4.54
CA VAL A 191 -26.19 -3.85 5.17
C VAL A 191 -26.37 -4.01 6.68
N ALA A 192 -27.07 -3.07 7.32
CA ALA A 192 -27.36 -3.10 8.76
C ALA A 192 -28.25 -4.27 9.23
N GLN A 193 -28.90 -5.02 8.31
CA GLN A 193 -29.66 -6.23 8.66
C GLN A 193 -28.73 -7.40 9.05
N HIS A 194 -27.49 -7.40 8.56
CA HIS A 194 -26.54 -8.48 8.79
C HIS A 194 -25.29 -8.01 9.55
N THR A 195 -24.87 -6.77 9.35
CA THR A 195 -23.66 -6.21 9.95
C THR A 195 -23.99 -4.90 10.67
N GLU A 196 -23.80 -4.86 11.99
CA GLU A 196 -24.04 -3.66 12.80
C GLU A 196 -22.95 -2.62 12.55
N MET A 197 -21.69 -3.06 12.47
CA MET A 197 -20.54 -2.17 12.46
C MET A 197 -19.35 -2.78 11.72
N MET A 198 -18.59 -1.93 11.06
CA MET A 198 -17.23 -2.23 10.59
C MET A 198 -16.24 -1.36 11.38
N ARG A 199 -15.20 -1.97 11.92
CA ARG A 199 -14.08 -1.28 12.55
C ARG A 199 -12.86 -1.38 11.65
N VAL A 200 -12.20 -0.25 11.44
CA VAL A 200 -10.95 -0.17 10.69
C VAL A 200 -9.85 0.34 11.62
N ILE A 201 -8.71 -0.35 11.65
CA ILE A 201 -7.54 0.04 12.46
C ILE A 201 -6.33 0.10 11.54
N PHE A 202 -5.73 1.27 11.40
CA PHE A 202 -4.49 1.46 10.66
C PHE A 202 -3.32 1.27 11.60
N HIS A 203 -2.31 0.50 11.22
CA HIS A 203 -1.12 0.27 12.02
C HIS A 203 0.09 0.99 11.43
N ALA A 204 1.01 1.36 12.30
CA ALA A 204 2.20 2.12 11.92
C ALA A 204 3.09 1.37 10.91
N ASP A 205 3.02 0.04 10.86
CA ASP A 205 3.76 -0.82 9.93
C ASP A 205 3.11 -0.96 8.54
N ALA A 206 2.12 -0.12 8.22
CA ALA A 206 1.30 -0.17 7.01
C ALA A 206 0.39 -1.41 6.89
N SER A 207 0.08 -2.09 8.00
CA SER A 207 -1.02 -3.07 8.04
C SER A 207 -2.36 -2.42 8.41
N LEU A 208 -3.44 -2.97 7.89
CA LEU A 208 -4.81 -2.48 8.08
C LEU A 208 -5.70 -3.63 8.52
N ASP A 209 -6.24 -3.53 9.73
CA ASP A 209 -7.22 -4.49 10.24
C ASP A 209 -8.64 -4.00 9.93
N ILE A 210 -9.43 -4.87 9.30
CA ILE A 210 -10.87 -4.68 9.08
C ILE A 210 -11.59 -5.72 9.93
N LEU A 211 -12.39 -5.26 10.87
CA LEU A 211 -13.22 -6.10 11.71
C LEU A 211 -14.70 -5.79 11.47
N VAL A 212 -15.54 -6.79 11.63
CA VAL A 212 -16.99 -6.65 11.50
C VAL A 212 -17.67 -7.16 12.75
N LYS A 213 -18.73 -6.47 13.16
CA LYS A 213 -19.63 -6.92 14.21
C LYS A 213 -20.97 -7.24 13.56
N ARG A 214 -21.35 -8.53 13.54
CA ARG A 214 -22.61 -8.95 12.94
C ARG A 214 -23.77 -8.70 13.91
N VAL A 215 -24.97 -8.58 13.35
CA VAL A 215 -26.18 -8.40 14.15
C VAL A 215 -26.36 -9.60 15.09
N GLY A 216 -26.51 -9.32 16.38
CA GLY A 216 -26.68 -10.33 17.42
C GLY A 216 -25.38 -10.88 18.03
N GLU A 217 -24.21 -10.54 17.48
CA GLU A 217 -22.91 -10.89 18.05
C GLU A 217 -22.46 -9.83 19.07
N SER A 218 -21.78 -10.25 20.14
CA SER A 218 -21.22 -9.36 21.17
C SER A 218 -19.92 -8.70 20.72
N ASP A 219 -19.09 -9.46 19.99
CA ASP A 219 -17.70 -9.13 19.72
C ASP A 219 -17.45 -8.89 18.24
N PHE A 220 -16.38 -8.16 17.96
CA PHE A 220 -15.88 -8.00 16.60
C PHE A 220 -15.15 -9.27 16.14
N VAL A 221 -15.42 -9.68 14.91
CA VAL A 221 -14.66 -10.73 14.22
C VAL A 221 -13.78 -10.07 13.16
N ARG A 222 -12.50 -10.45 13.11
CA ARG A 222 -11.59 -9.98 12.06
C ARG A 222 -12.08 -10.50 10.71
N PHE A 223 -12.37 -9.57 9.81
CA PHE A 223 -12.75 -9.86 8.42
C PHE A 223 -11.51 -10.03 7.55
N ALA A 224 -10.57 -9.09 7.63
CA ALA A 224 -9.32 -9.13 6.88
C ALA A 224 -8.22 -8.34 7.59
N THR A 225 -6.98 -8.73 7.35
CA THR A 225 -5.80 -7.88 7.52
C THR A 225 -5.22 -7.63 6.13
N LEU A 226 -5.07 -6.36 5.77
CA LEU A 226 -4.56 -5.88 4.49
C LEU A 226 -3.24 -5.14 4.71
N LYS A 227 -2.54 -4.83 3.62
CA LYS A 227 -1.54 -3.75 3.62
C LYS A 227 -2.18 -2.49 3.04
N TYR A 228 -1.70 -1.32 3.43
CA TYR A 228 -2.12 -0.05 2.83
C TYR A 228 -0.91 0.84 2.55
N ASP A 229 -1.06 1.74 1.57
CA ASP A 229 -0.06 2.77 1.27
C ASP A 229 -0.72 4.13 1.15
N ILE A 230 -0.08 5.17 1.68
CA ILE A 230 -0.54 6.55 1.54
C ILE A 230 0.31 7.23 0.46
N SER A 231 -0.32 7.82 -0.54
CA SER A 231 0.42 8.50 -1.60
C SER A 231 1.12 9.73 -1.05
N GLY A 232 2.43 9.81 -1.27
CA GLY A 232 3.21 11.03 -1.02
C GLY A 232 2.97 12.12 -2.08
N LYS A 233 2.39 11.75 -3.24
CA LYS A 233 2.13 12.66 -4.37
C LYS A 233 0.74 13.27 -4.33
N TYR A 234 -0.27 12.48 -3.95
CA TYR A 234 -1.67 12.90 -3.96
C TYR A 234 -2.20 12.98 -2.53
N GLN A 235 -2.59 14.19 -2.12
CA GLN A 235 -3.20 14.40 -0.80
C GLN A 235 -4.43 13.50 -0.63
N ASN A 236 -4.61 12.98 0.59
CA ASN A 236 -5.80 12.25 0.99
C ASN A 236 -6.09 10.99 0.16
N ARG A 237 -5.06 10.44 -0.50
CA ARG A 237 -5.15 9.23 -1.29
C ARG A 237 -4.35 8.11 -0.64
N MET A 238 -4.97 6.94 -0.55
CA MET A 238 -4.31 5.71 -0.13
C MET A 238 -4.72 4.57 -1.06
N ASP A 239 -3.93 3.51 -1.11
CA ASP A 239 -4.30 2.27 -1.77
C ASP A 239 -4.45 1.17 -0.72
N TRP A 240 -5.57 0.45 -0.75
CA TRP A 240 -5.74 -0.79 0.02
C TRP A 240 -5.26 -1.95 -0.85
N ILE A 241 -4.40 -2.79 -0.28
CA ILE A 241 -3.70 -3.84 -1.02
C ILE A 241 -4.24 -5.20 -0.55
N PHE A 242 -4.85 -5.90 -1.49
CA PHE A 242 -5.47 -7.20 -1.29
C PHE A 242 -4.59 -8.30 -1.88
N THR A 243 -4.53 -9.44 -1.20
CA THR A 243 -4.11 -10.69 -1.83
C THR A 243 -5.12 -11.11 -2.88
N LYS A 244 -4.72 -12.00 -3.80
CA LYS A 244 -5.61 -12.59 -4.80
C LYS A 244 -6.88 -13.21 -4.22
N GLU A 245 -6.77 -13.91 -3.09
CA GLU A 245 -7.92 -14.56 -2.44
C GLU A 245 -8.88 -13.54 -1.84
N GLN A 246 -8.36 -12.54 -1.14
CA GLN A 246 -9.16 -11.45 -0.58
C GLN A 246 -9.84 -10.63 -1.68
N ALA A 247 -9.11 -10.32 -2.76
CA ALA A 247 -9.65 -9.60 -3.90
C ALA A 247 -10.82 -10.37 -4.54
N ARG A 248 -10.63 -11.67 -4.77
CA ARG A 248 -11.69 -12.53 -5.30
C ARG A 248 -12.92 -12.54 -4.39
N TYR A 249 -12.73 -12.66 -3.08
CA TYR A 249 -13.85 -12.63 -2.13
C TYR A 249 -14.64 -11.31 -2.20
N VAL A 250 -13.95 -10.16 -2.25
CA VAL A 250 -14.60 -8.85 -2.42
C VAL A 250 -15.38 -8.80 -3.72
N GLU A 251 -14.77 -9.26 -4.82
CA GLU A 251 -15.38 -9.22 -6.14
C GLU A 251 -16.55 -10.18 -6.32
N THR A 252 -16.58 -11.35 -5.68
CA THR A 252 -17.66 -12.34 -5.86
C THR A 252 -18.73 -12.25 -4.79
N GLU A 253 -18.33 -12.16 -3.52
CA GLU A 253 -19.26 -12.28 -2.39
C GLU A 253 -19.88 -10.95 -1.97
N LEU A 254 -19.10 -9.86 -2.03
CA LEU A 254 -19.55 -8.55 -1.53
C LEU A 254 -20.13 -7.66 -2.63
N ILE A 255 -19.43 -7.55 -3.77
CA ILE A 255 -19.84 -6.68 -4.88
C ILE A 255 -20.64 -7.45 -5.93
N GLY A 256 -20.24 -8.70 -6.20
CA GLY A 256 -20.81 -9.55 -7.25
C GLY A 256 -20.02 -9.51 -8.56
N GLU A 257 -20.05 -10.63 -9.29
CA GLU A 257 -19.20 -10.86 -10.46
C GLU A 257 -19.42 -9.79 -11.56
N PRO A 258 -18.36 -9.41 -12.30
CA PRO A 258 -18.45 -8.34 -13.27
C PRO A 258 -19.34 -8.77 -14.46
N PRO A 259 -20.36 -7.97 -14.85
CA PRO A 259 -21.22 -8.34 -15.96
C PRO A 259 -20.47 -8.37 -17.30
N VAL A 260 -19.50 -7.47 -17.56
CA VAL A 260 -18.51 -7.54 -18.67
C VAL A 260 -17.31 -6.63 -18.35
N CYS A 261 -16.06 -7.09 -18.53
CA CYS A 261 -14.77 -6.36 -18.67
C CYS A 261 -14.39 -5.19 -17.70
N ALA A 262 -15.11 -4.93 -16.61
CA ALA A 262 -14.76 -3.86 -15.67
C ALA A 262 -13.97 -4.40 -14.46
N VAL A 263 -12.67 -4.12 -14.43
CA VAL A 263 -11.77 -4.52 -13.32
C VAL A 263 -11.91 -3.52 -12.17
N LEU A 264 -12.40 -3.97 -11.02
CA LEU A 264 -12.50 -3.14 -9.82
C LEU A 264 -11.16 -3.08 -9.08
N LEU A 265 -10.53 -4.24 -8.92
CA LEU A 265 -9.27 -4.42 -8.21
C LEU A 265 -8.17 -4.70 -9.21
N VAL A 266 -7.16 -3.83 -9.27
CA VAL A 266 -6.13 -3.89 -10.32
C VAL A 266 -4.88 -4.59 -9.81
N ASP A 267 -4.40 -5.59 -10.56
CA ASP A 267 -3.07 -6.16 -10.37
C ASP A 267 -2.02 -5.32 -11.10
N PHE A 268 -1.58 -4.24 -10.44
CA PHE A 268 -0.70 -3.23 -11.04
C PHE A 268 0.70 -3.79 -11.37
N PHE A 269 1.19 -4.73 -10.54
CA PHE A 269 2.54 -5.28 -10.66
C PHE A 269 2.57 -6.65 -11.34
N LEU A 270 1.41 -7.23 -11.67
CA LEU A 270 1.26 -8.59 -12.20
C LEU A 270 1.86 -9.64 -11.26
N ASP A 271 1.75 -9.40 -9.96
CA ASP A 271 2.33 -10.23 -8.91
C ASP A 271 1.29 -10.76 -7.90
N GLY A 272 0.00 -10.62 -8.24
CA GLY A 272 -1.09 -11.14 -7.42
C GLY A 272 -1.49 -10.24 -6.25
N ARG A 273 -0.92 -9.03 -6.15
CA ARG A 273 -1.43 -7.95 -5.31
C ARG A 273 -2.44 -7.10 -6.08
N TYR A 274 -3.56 -6.87 -5.44
CA TYR A 274 -4.69 -6.16 -6.03
C TYR A 274 -4.93 -4.86 -5.27
N PHE A 275 -4.99 -3.75 -6.00
CA PHE A 275 -5.06 -2.42 -5.40
C PHE A 275 -6.47 -1.85 -5.53
N LEU A 276 -7.00 -1.34 -4.41
CA LEU A 276 -8.19 -0.50 -4.37
C LEU A 276 -7.79 0.92 -3.97
N PRO A 277 -7.77 1.87 -4.92
CA PRO A 277 -7.51 3.26 -4.59
C PRO A 277 -8.67 3.87 -3.80
N MET A 278 -8.32 4.49 -2.68
CA MET A 278 -9.23 5.10 -1.72
C MET A 278 -8.88 6.58 -1.52
N PHE A 279 -9.91 7.40 -1.34
CA PHE A 279 -9.80 8.69 -0.70
C PHE A 279 -10.15 8.57 0.77
N PHE A 280 -9.46 9.36 1.58
CA PHE A 280 -9.76 9.46 2.99
C PHE A 280 -9.67 10.89 3.49
N LYS A 281 -10.41 11.20 4.54
CA LYS A 281 -10.29 12.48 5.22
C LYS A 281 -10.54 12.28 6.70
N ARG A 282 -9.64 12.81 7.53
CA ARG A 282 -9.85 12.90 8.96
C ARG A 282 -10.96 13.92 9.27
N GLY A 283 -11.85 13.58 10.18
CA GLY A 283 -12.80 14.53 10.74
C GLY A 283 -12.17 15.49 11.76
N ALA A 284 -13.02 16.26 12.44
CA ALA A 284 -12.59 17.24 13.42
C ALA A 284 -12.25 16.59 14.78
N GLY A 285 -12.95 15.51 15.13
CA GLY A 285 -12.77 14.74 16.35
C GLY A 285 -11.83 13.53 16.21
N PRO A 286 -11.29 13.02 17.33
CA PRO A 286 -10.63 11.70 17.36
C PRO A 286 -11.60 10.60 16.93
N GLY A 287 -11.11 9.62 16.15
CA GLY A 287 -11.94 8.53 15.63
C GLY A 287 -12.90 8.94 14.50
N GLU A 288 -12.84 10.18 14.03
CA GLU A 288 -13.61 10.62 12.86
C GLU A 288 -12.82 10.38 11.57
N LEU A 289 -13.37 9.53 10.69
CA LEU A 289 -12.78 9.21 9.40
C LEU A 289 -13.87 9.10 8.33
N TYR A 290 -13.58 9.69 7.19
CA TYR A 290 -14.35 9.60 5.97
C TYR A 290 -13.57 8.76 4.97
N LEU A 291 -14.17 7.71 4.44
CA LEU A 291 -13.58 6.85 3.41
C LEU A 291 -14.44 6.88 2.15
N ASN A 292 -13.80 6.81 0.99
CA ASN A 292 -14.48 6.70 -0.29
C ASN A 292 -13.58 5.98 -1.30
N ILE A 293 -14.14 5.12 -2.15
CA ILE A 293 -13.37 4.53 -3.26
C ILE A 293 -13.08 5.62 -4.30
N ALA A 294 -11.85 5.71 -4.80
CA ALA A 294 -11.48 6.71 -5.81
C ALA A 294 -12.11 6.40 -7.19
N ASN A 295 -12.31 7.41 -8.03
CA ASN A 295 -12.69 7.16 -9.42
C ASN A 295 -11.51 6.56 -10.22
N PRO A 296 -11.79 5.78 -11.28
CA PRO A 296 -13.11 5.30 -11.72
C PRO A 296 -13.63 4.08 -10.93
N TYR A 297 -12.84 3.54 -9.99
CA TYR A 297 -13.12 2.30 -9.27
C TYR A 297 -14.45 2.32 -8.51
N ARG A 298 -14.83 3.47 -7.95
CA ARG A 298 -16.14 3.65 -7.29
C ARG A 298 -17.31 3.39 -8.23
N LEU A 299 -17.28 3.95 -9.43
CA LEU A 299 -18.36 3.76 -10.42
C LEU A 299 -18.43 2.29 -10.84
N ILE A 300 -17.28 1.63 -10.99
CA ILE A 300 -17.22 0.19 -11.27
C ILE A 300 -17.84 -0.62 -10.12
N ALA A 301 -17.46 -0.32 -8.87
CA ALA A 301 -18.00 -1.01 -7.69
C ALA A 301 -19.52 -0.85 -7.61
N VAL A 302 -20.01 0.38 -7.74
CA VAL A 302 -21.46 0.66 -7.67
C VAL A 302 -22.20 0.04 -8.85
N SER A 303 -21.66 0.13 -10.07
CA SER A 303 -22.23 -0.52 -11.26
C SER A 303 -22.43 -2.02 -11.04
N ARG A 304 -21.37 -2.70 -10.62
CA ARG A 304 -21.40 -4.15 -10.38
C ARG A 304 -22.38 -4.50 -9.28
N TYR A 305 -22.31 -3.78 -8.16
CA TYR A 305 -23.21 -4.01 -7.03
C TYR A 305 -24.68 -3.86 -7.43
N VAL A 306 -25.06 -2.75 -8.08
CA VAL A 306 -26.44 -2.52 -8.51
C VAL A 306 -26.94 -3.58 -9.49
N GLN A 307 -26.06 -4.11 -10.35
CA GLN A 307 -26.42 -5.13 -11.34
C GLN A 307 -26.43 -6.56 -10.78
N THR A 308 -25.92 -6.77 -9.55
CA THR A 308 -25.74 -8.09 -8.96
C THR A 308 -26.19 -8.12 -7.48
N LYS A 309 -25.26 -8.08 -6.51
CA LYS A 309 -25.53 -8.25 -5.08
C LYS A 309 -26.51 -7.24 -4.51
N GLY A 310 -26.51 -6.02 -5.04
CA GLY A 310 -27.33 -4.92 -4.57
C GLY A 310 -28.82 -5.05 -4.87
N VAL A 311 -29.22 -5.94 -5.78
CA VAL A 311 -30.62 -6.19 -6.15
C VAL A 311 -31.15 -7.56 -5.70
N GLU A 312 -30.30 -8.41 -5.11
CA GLU A 312 -30.72 -9.71 -4.58
C GLU A 312 -31.81 -9.54 -3.51
N GLY A 313 -32.94 -10.22 -3.70
CA GLY A 313 -34.07 -10.20 -2.75
C GLY A 313 -34.86 -8.90 -2.68
N LEU A 314 -34.64 -7.94 -3.61
CA LEU A 314 -35.41 -6.71 -3.66
C LEU A 314 -36.78 -6.90 -4.30
N SER A 315 -37.71 -6.01 -3.95
CA SER A 315 -38.96 -5.85 -4.68
C SER A 315 -38.71 -5.30 -6.09
N GLU A 316 -39.66 -5.46 -7.00
CA GLU A 316 -39.58 -4.90 -8.36
C GLU A 316 -39.36 -3.38 -8.31
N LYS A 317 -40.13 -2.68 -7.47
CA LYS A 317 -40.00 -1.23 -7.25
C LYS A 317 -38.61 -0.84 -6.76
N ASP A 318 -38.08 -1.51 -5.74
CA ASP A 318 -36.74 -1.19 -5.22
C ASP A 318 -35.64 -1.54 -6.23
N THR A 319 -35.88 -2.52 -7.10
CA THR A 319 -34.99 -2.85 -8.22
C THR A 319 -35.01 -1.74 -9.27
N GLU A 320 -36.18 -1.23 -9.66
CA GLU A 320 -36.32 -0.09 -10.57
C GLU A 320 -35.61 1.15 -10.02
N GLU A 321 -35.77 1.45 -8.72
CA GLU A 321 -35.08 2.56 -8.07
C GLU A 321 -33.56 2.38 -8.07
N MET A 322 -33.06 1.16 -7.85
CA MET A 322 -31.63 0.84 -7.97
C MET A 322 -31.12 1.07 -9.40
N GLN A 323 -31.89 0.69 -10.43
CA GLN A 323 -31.52 0.94 -11.84
C GLN A 323 -31.56 2.44 -12.18
N LEU A 324 -32.53 3.18 -11.65
CA LEU A 324 -32.59 4.65 -11.80
C LEU A 324 -31.37 5.31 -11.16
N PHE A 325 -30.99 4.87 -9.97
CA PHE A 325 -29.74 5.30 -9.32
C PHE A 325 -28.53 5.01 -10.21
N PHE A 326 -28.44 3.81 -10.79
CA PHE A 326 -27.37 3.48 -11.72
C PHE A 326 -27.33 4.38 -12.95
N GLN A 327 -28.48 4.72 -13.53
CA GLN A 327 -28.55 5.67 -14.64
C GLN A 327 -28.04 7.05 -14.22
N ILE A 328 -28.50 7.57 -13.08
CA ILE A 328 -28.12 8.90 -12.58
C ILE A 328 -26.60 9.02 -12.41
N ILE A 329 -25.94 7.98 -11.91
CA ILE A 329 -24.49 8.02 -11.64
C ILE A 329 -23.64 7.75 -12.89
N GLN A 330 -24.24 7.21 -13.95
CA GLN A 330 -23.60 7.05 -15.25
C GLN A 330 -23.76 8.28 -16.16
N GLU A 331 -24.75 9.13 -15.88
CA GLU A 331 -24.97 10.36 -16.64
C GLU A 331 -23.85 11.39 -16.41
N ASN A 332 -23.37 11.98 -17.52
CA ASN A 332 -22.21 12.89 -17.63
C ASN A 332 -20.84 12.23 -17.44
N ASP A 333 -19.78 12.95 -17.79
CA ASP A 333 -18.36 12.63 -17.59
C ASP A 333 -17.97 12.41 -16.10
N ALA A 334 -18.86 11.88 -15.26
CA ALA A 334 -18.65 11.45 -13.87
C ALA A 334 -17.47 10.46 -13.74
N TRP A 335 -17.13 9.75 -14.82
CA TRP A 335 -15.92 8.94 -14.94
C TRP A 335 -14.63 9.76 -14.90
N GLN A 336 -14.65 11.02 -15.32
CA GLN A 336 -13.48 11.89 -15.46
C GLN A 336 -13.26 12.83 -14.26
N LYS A 337 -14.26 13.02 -13.39
CA LYS A 337 -14.17 13.97 -12.27
C LYS A 337 -14.61 13.33 -10.96
N ASP A 338 -13.71 13.25 -9.99
CA ASP A 338 -13.99 12.87 -8.59
C ASP A 338 -15.06 13.75 -7.91
N THR A 339 -15.46 14.83 -8.56
CA THR A 339 -16.17 15.97 -8.00
C THR A 339 -17.65 16.04 -8.38
N GLU A 340 -18.32 15.01 -8.90
CA GLU A 340 -19.77 15.11 -9.16
C GLU A 340 -20.59 14.39 -8.10
N TRP A 341 -20.24 13.13 -7.81
CA TRP A 341 -20.92 12.29 -6.82
C TRP A 341 -19.89 11.63 -5.90
N LEU A 342 -19.81 12.07 -4.65
CA LEU A 342 -18.89 11.51 -3.65
C LEU A 342 -19.68 10.77 -2.57
N TYR A 343 -19.47 9.44 -2.48
CA TYR A 343 -20.10 8.57 -1.50
C TYR A 343 -19.13 8.33 -0.34
N LEU A 344 -19.38 8.99 0.78
CA LEU A 344 -18.54 8.91 1.95
C LEU A 344 -19.11 7.88 2.92
N LEU A 345 -18.29 6.90 3.29
CA LEU A 345 -18.51 6.10 4.48
C LEU A 345 -17.97 6.89 5.68
N CYS A 346 -18.81 7.14 6.68
CA CYS A 346 -18.52 8.02 7.81
C CYS A 346 -18.54 7.25 9.13
N THR A 347 -17.61 7.55 10.04
CA THR A 347 -17.67 7.04 11.43
C THR A 347 -18.64 7.81 12.32
N GLU A 348 -19.02 9.03 11.92
CA GLU A 348 -20.04 9.83 12.60
C GLU A 348 -21.45 9.30 12.30
N LYS A 349 -22.34 9.34 13.30
CA LYS A 349 -23.77 9.50 13.05
C LYS A 349 -24.00 10.99 12.80
N ARG A 350 -24.46 11.37 11.61
CA ARG A 350 -24.90 12.74 11.34
C ARG A 350 -26.29 13.00 11.89
#